data_AF-A0A2S7PSN3-F1
#
_entry.id   AF-A0A2S7PSN3-F1
#
_cell.length_a   1.000
_cell.length_b   1.000
_cell.length_c   1.000
_cell.angle_alpha   90.00
_cell.angle_beta   90.00
_cell.angle_gamma   90.00
#
_symmetry.space_group_name_H-M   'P 1'
#
loop_
_entity.id
_entity.type
_entity.pdbx_description
1 polymer ?
#
loop_
_entity_poly.entity_id
_entity_poly.type
_entity_poly.pdbx_seq_one_letter_code
_entity_poly.pdbx_strand_id
1 'polypeptide(L)'
;MPAAVFASRALAAPAPVPAPFPQPSGITTDPITGLVSGIVSGVLDAGSLVSAIPATINDLEDALTSADAVEQAIANGTIFGTNVPVLVQKLFSAIQPTGTPTNIEQARSSVAAACGINDPSTSPTPPASILEDAVELVLDGFTSSDIQAVASGADPFENAANNQNPAVPSSSEFYNKVKGNAPFSVSEDDLRAAIYIPPDFTWGKKQPIVMSPGTGAYGYINFRSNIGKLLAQTDYADPVYLNIPNALLGDAQISAEYVAYALQYFNATTRRKPAIVTWSQGSLNAQWAFKYWPSIPSIVTDHIAISPDYHGTILAYILCPGFETGNDIACTPAVLQQDYQSNFVNRLRSNGGDSAYVPTTTVYSATDEIAQPQTGTAATGYLNDARNVGVSDTFLQGRSRGKGACAGLPAGLIYTHEGVLYNPVAYALVTDALTHSGPGSFLRVEDQCSNVVAPGISLSDVMETESLIPLAALNIFSYMPKITTEPAIKSYATF
;
A
#
# COMPACT_ATOMS: atom_id res chain seq x y z
N MET A 1 42.68 37.36 -20.60
CA MET A 1 42.43 37.18 -19.15
C MET A 1 41.66 38.41 -18.68
N PRO A 2 40.40 38.23 -18.24
CA PRO A 2 40.15 37.87 -16.85
C PRO A 2 39.23 36.64 -16.69
N ALA A 3 39.33 36.02 -15.51
CA ALA A 3 38.67 34.79 -15.12
C ALA A 3 37.22 35.03 -14.65
N ALA A 4 36.29 34.20 -15.13
CA ALA A 4 34.93 34.13 -14.60
C ALA A 4 34.92 33.25 -13.34
N VAL A 5 34.53 33.85 -12.21
CA VAL A 5 34.29 33.17 -10.94
C VAL A 5 32.93 32.47 -11.02
N PHE A 6 32.93 31.14 -10.98
CA PHE A 6 31.70 30.36 -10.78
C PHE A 6 31.29 30.46 -9.32
N ALA A 7 30.17 31.13 -9.05
CA ALA A 7 29.51 31.06 -7.76
C ALA A 7 28.81 29.69 -7.62
N SER A 8 29.19 28.92 -6.60
CA SER A 8 28.51 27.68 -6.22
C SER A 8 27.07 28.00 -5.83
N ARG A 9 26.09 27.47 -6.56
CA ARG A 9 24.70 27.39 -6.07
C ARG A 9 24.70 26.47 -4.85
N ALA A 10 24.50 27.05 -3.67
CA ALA A 10 24.23 26.29 -2.47
C ALA A 10 22.92 25.53 -2.67
N LEU A 11 22.97 24.21 -2.51
CA LEU A 11 21.78 23.37 -2.33
C LEU A 11 21.02 23.91 -1.12
N ALA A 12 19.70 24.09 -1.26
CA ALA A 12 18.85 24.50 -0.14
C ALA A 12 19.04 23.51 1.01
N ALA A 13 19.24 24.02 2.23
CA ALA A 13 19.33 23.18 3.41
C ALA A 13 18.00 22.40 3.56
N PRO A 14 18.04 21.10 3.89
CA PRO A 14 16.82 20.34 4.20
C PRO A 14 16.05 21.06 5.30
N ALA A 15 14.74 21.18 5.15
CA ALA A 15 13.88 21.64 6.24
C ALA A 15 14.03 20.69 7.44
N PRO A 16 13.92 21.17 8.68
CA PRO A 16 13.93 20.30 9.86
C PRO A 16 12.83 19.24 9.72
N VAL A 17 13.20 17.97 9.91
CA VAL A 17 12.26 16.87 10.07
C VAL A 17 11.30 17.24 11.22
N PRO A 18 9.98 17.16 11.04
CA PRO A 18 9.03 17.33 12.14
C PRO A 18 9.44 16.44 13.32
N ALA A 19 9.32 16.94 14.54
CA ALA A 19 9.59 16.11 15.71
C ALA A 19 8.70 14.85 15.63
N PRO A 20 9.24 13.65 15.93
CA PRO A 20 8.42 12.45 16.02
C PRO A 20 7.25 12.73 16.96
N PHE A 21 6.07 12.21 16.61
CA PHE A 21 4.90 12.33 17.48
C PHE A 21 5.28 11.88 18.89
N PRO A 22 4.88 12.63 19.94
CA PRO A 22 5.03 12.13 21.29
C PRO A 22 4.33 10.78 21.36
N GLN A 23 5.08 9.75 21.80
CA GLN A 23 4.50 8.49 22.27
C GLN A 23 3.28 8.83 23.13
N PRO A 24 2.12 8.18 22.94
CA PRO A 24 0.95 8.41 23.76
C PRO A 24 1.37 8.34 25.22
N SER A 25 1.46 9.51 25.86
CA SER A 25 1.79 9.59 27.27
C SER A 25 0.64 8.94 27.99
N GLY A 26 0.90 7.77 28.59
CA GLY A 26 -0.07 6.94 29.27
C GLY A 26 -1.00 7.76 30.15
N ILE A 27 -2.19 8.01 29.63
CA ILE A 27 -3.34 8.31 30.46
C ILE A 27 -3.97 6.94 30.68
N THR A 28 -3.74 6.38 31.85
CA THR A 28 -4.57 5.30 32.38
C THR A 28 -5.99 5.86 32.57
N THR A 29 -6.80 5.86 31.53
CA THR A 29 -8.26 5.86 31.69
C THR A 29 -8.67 4.41 31.94
N ASP A 30 -9.09 4.15 33.17
CA ASP A 30 -9.71 2.90 33.58
C ASP A 30 -10.97 2.66 32.71
N PRO A 31 -10.98 1.67 31.79
CA PRO A 31 -12.06 1.51 30.83
C PRO A 31 -13.14 0.62 31.44
N ILE A 32 -13.76 1.07 32.53
CA ILE A 32 -14.92 0.40 33.12
C ILE A 32 -16.01 1.43 33.45
N THR A 33 -16.55 2.09 32.43
CA THR A 33 -17.88 2.73 32.55
C THR A 33 -18.83 2.46 31.37
N GLY A 34 -18.40 1.79 30.31
CA GLY A 34 -19.28 1.44 29.17
C GLY A 34 -19.88 0.04 29.20
N LEU A 35 -19.29 -0.91 29.95
CA LEU A 35 -19.64 -2.33 29.84
C LEU A 35 -19.83 -3.05 31.17
N VAL A 36 -20.53 -2.46 32.15
CA VAL A 36 -20.91 -3.21 33.38
C VAL A 36 -22.28 -2.77 33.92
N SER A 37 -23.34 -3.50 33.54
CA SER A 37 -24.38 -3.87 34.52
C SER A 37 -24.32 -5.35 34.92
N GLY A 38 -23.24 -6.05 34.54
CA GLY A 38 -22.82 -7.33 35.09
C GLY A 38 -21.48 -7.65 34.45
N ILE A 39 -20.36 -7.66 35.18
CA ILE A 39 -19.88 -8.82 35.91
C ILE A 39 -18.80 -8.34 36.91
N VAL A 40 -18.84 -8.93 38.09
CA VAL A 40 -17.93 -8.72 39.21
C VAL A 40 -16.55 -9.31 38.89
N SER A 41 -15.50 -8.49 38.95
CA SER A 41 -14.09 -8.88 39.21
C SER A 41 -13.56 -10.12 38.47
N GLY A 42 -13.71 -10.20 37.15
CA GLY A 42 -13.15 -11.29 36.33
C GLY A 42 -11.98 -10.81 35.49
N VAL A 43 -10.87 -11.58 35.49
CA VAL A 43 -9.80 -11.44 34.49
C VAL A 43 -10.42 -11.63 33.10
N LEU A 44 -10.32 -10.63 32.25
CA LEU A 44 -10.73 -10.74 30.84
C LEU A 44 -9.81 -11.77 30.18
N ASP A 45 -10.33 -12.93 29.80
CA ASP A 45 -9.66 -13.85 28.89
C ASP A 45 -10.22 -13.68 27.47
N ALA A 46 -9.54 -14.24 26.45
CA ALA A 46 -10.00 -14.16 25.08
C ALA A 46 -11.43 -14.70 24.89
N GLY A 47 -11.86 -15.70 25.68
CA GLY A 47 -13.21 -16.24 25.64
C GLY A 47 -14.25 -15.23 26.11
N SER A 48 -13.96 -14.50 27.19
CA SER A 48 -14.83 -13.45 27.73
C SER A 48 -14.96 -12.25 26.79
N LEU A 49 -13.88 -11.84 26.13
CA LEU A 49 -13.89 -10.76 25.13
C LEU A 49 -14.63 -11.18 23.86
N VAL A 50 -14.40 -12.42 23.40
CA VAL A 50 -15.19 -13.00 22.31
C VAL A 50 -16.65 -12.96 22.71
N SER A 51 -17.05 -13.40 23.91
CA SER A 51 -18.45 -13.35 24.35
C SER A 51 -19.02 -11.93 24.50
N ALA A 52 -18.17 -10.92 24.77
CA ALA A 52 -18.58 -9.53 24.94
C ALA A 52 -18.88 -8.83 23.60
N ILE A 53 -18.20 -9.19 22.50
CA ILE A 53 -18.52 -8.65 21.17
C ILE A 53 -19.95 -9.10 20.80
N PRO A 54 -20.88 -8.15 20.51
CA PRO A 54 -22.24 -8.46 20.10
C PRO A 54 -22.29 -9.42 18.91
N ALA A 55 -23.35 -10.22 18.81
CA ALA A 55 -23.55 -11.07 17.63
C ALA A 55 -23.88 -10.27 16.38
N THR A 56 -24.36 -9.04 16.54
CA THR A 56 -24.72 -8.10 15.48
C THR A 56 -24.44 -6.70 15.98
N ILE A 57 -23.72 -5.92 15.18
CA ILE A 57 -23.40 -4.52 15.40
C ILE A 57 -23.95 -3.76 14.19
N ASN A 58 -24.83 -2.78 14.40
CA ASN A 58 -25.49 -2.02 13.35
C ASN A 58 -25.65 -0.54 13.69
N ASP A 59 -24.78 -0.03 14.55
CA ASP A 59 -24.61 1.39 14.84
C ASP A 59 -23.14 1.69 15.11
N LEU A 60 -22.77 2.96 14.94
CA LEU A 60 -21.38 3.40 14.99
C LEU A 60 -20.82 3.37 16.41
N GLU A 61 -21.63 3.68 17.42
CA GLU A 61 -21.17 3.73 18.82
C GLU A 61 -20.74 2.34 19.30
N ASP A 62 -21.55 1.31 19.02
CA ASP A 62 -21.24 -0.07 19.34
C ASP A 62 -20.05 -0.61 18.52
N ALA A 63 -19.92 -0.21 17.25
CA ALA A 63 -18.79 -0.61 16.39
C ALA A 63 -17.46 -0.06 16.93
N LEU A 64 -17.39 1.25 17.19
CA LEU A 64 -16.20 1.90 17.72
C LEU A 64 -15.87 1.41 19.14
N THR A 65 -16.88 1.26 20.01
CA THR A 65 -16.68 0.73 21.37
C THR A 65 -16.12 -0.70 21.33
N SER A 66 -16.59 -1.53 20.39
CA SER A 66 -16.09 -2.91 20.25
C SER A 66 -14.67 -2.95 19.68
N ALA A 67 -14.35 -2.06 18.73
CA ALA A 67 -13.00 -1.93 18.18
C ALA A 67 -11.99 -1.47 19.24
N ASP A 68 -12.30 -0.39 19.99
CA ASP A 68 -11.46 0.09 21.10
C ASP A 68 -11.26 -1.01 22.15
N ALA A 69 -12.33 -1.73 22.54
CA ALA A 69 -12.20 -2.83 23.49
C ALA A 69 -11.25 -3.94 23.00
N VAL A 70 -11.25 -4.26 21.70
CA VAL A 70 -10.30 -5.21 21.10
C VAL A 70 -8.88 -4.64 21.17
N GLU A 71 -8.67 -3.40 20.76
CA GLU A 71 -7.33 -2.78 20.73
C GLU A 71 -6.75 -2.59 22.12
N GLN A 72 -7.53 -2.11 23.09
CA GLN A 72 -7.10 -1.99 24.48
C GLN A 72 -6.68 -3.34 25.05
N ALA A 73 -7.44 -4.41 24.74
CA ALA A 73 -7.11 -5.76 25.19
C ALA A 73 -5.81 -6.30 24.57
N ILE A 74 -5.48 -5.90 23.35
CA ILE A 74 -4.19 -6.18 22.71
C ILE A 74 -3.09 -5.37 23.42
N ALA A 75 -3.27 -4.05 23.52
CA ALA A 75 -2.31 -3.08 24.04
C ALA A 75 -1.84 -3.43 25.46
N ASN A 76 -2.79 -3.73 26.34
CA ASN A 76 -2.51 -4.05 27.74
C ASN A 76 -2.11 -5.52 27.97
N GLY A 77 -2.03 -6.34 26.91
CA GLY A 77 -1.61 -7.74 26.98
C GLY A 77 -2.65 -8.69 27.61
N THR A 78 -3.91 -8.25 27.74
CA THR A 78 -5.02 -9.09 28.22
C THR A 78 -5.28 -10.27 27.27
N ILE A 79 -5.04 -10.07 25.97
CA ILE A 79 -5.06 -11.16 24.99
C ILE A 79 -3.67 -11.46 24.45
N PHE A 80 -3.36 -12.75 24.34
CA PHE A 80 -2.16 -13.19 23.64
C PHE A 80 -2.28 -12.92 22.14
N GLY A 81 -1.16 -12.63 21.47
CA GLY A 81 -1.11 -12.43 20.01
C GLY A 81 -1.78 -13.53 19.20
N THR A 82 -1.75 -14.78 19.68
CA THR A 82 -2.43 -15.92 19.04
C THR A 82 -3.95 -15.83 19.02
N ASN A 83 -4.56 -15.00 19.87
CA ASN A 83 -6.01 -14.84 19.98
C ASN A 83 -6.53 -13.62 19.22
N VAL A 84 -5.65 -12.72 18.76
CA VAL A 84 -6.01 -11.52 17.98
C VAL A 84 -6.81 -11.88 16.73
N PRO A 85 -6.41 -12.87 15.90
CA PRO A 85 -7.15 -13.18 14.68
C PRO A 85 -8.61 -13.54 14.97
N VAL A 86 -8.87 -14.37 15.98
CA VAL A 86 -10.23 -14.82 16.33
C VAL A 86 -11.12 -13.66 16.76
N LEU A 87 -10.59 -12.71 17.53
CA LEU A 87 -11.35 -11.56 18.03
C LEU A 87 -11.68 -10.57 16.90
N VAL A 88 -10.71 -10.25 16.06
CA VAL A 88 -10.90 -9.31 14.96
C VAL A 88 -11.80 -9.91 13.88
N GLN A 89 -11.65 -11.20 13.57
CA GLN A 89 -12.58 -11.94 12.72
C GLN A 89 -14.01 -11.91 13.25
N LYS A 90 -14.18 -12.10 14.56
CA LYS A 90 -15.50 -11.98 15.20
C LYS A 90 -16.06 -10.56 15.07
N LEU A 91 -15.26 -9.54 15.34
CA LEU A 91 -15.66 -8.13 15.23
C LEU A 91 -16.16 -7.82 13.81
N PHE A 92 -15.36 -8.13 12.79
CA PHE A 92 -15.74 -7.93 11.39
C PHE A 92 -16.99 -8.73 11.00
N SER A 93 -17.14 -9.96 11.50
CA SER A 93 -18.33 -10.78 11.24
C SER A 93 -19.61 -10.25 11.91
N ALA A 94 -19.48 -9.50 13.01
CA ALA A 94 -20.61 -8.94 13.74
C ALA A 94 -21.18 -7.68 13.07
N ILE A 95 -20.35 -6.93 12.35
CA ILE A 95 -20.76 -5.66 11.71
C ILE A 95 -21.72 -5.94 10.56
N GLN A 96 -22.90 -5.33 10.62
CA GLN A 96 -23.88 -5.34 9.55
C GLN A 96 -23.96 -3.94 8.94
N PRO A 97 -23.69 -3.80 7.63
CA PRO A 97 -23.82 -2.51 6.96
C PRO A 97 -25.18 -1.88 7.21
N THR A 98 -25.17 -0.61 7.62
CA THR A 98 -26.39 0.17 7.92
C THR A 98 -26.89 0.92 6.69
N GLY A 99 -26.00 1.10 5.70
CA GLY A 99 -26.28 1.70 4.42
C GLY A 99 -25.26 1.25 3.39
N THR A 100 -25.44 1.73 2.16
CA THR A 100 -24.45 1.62 1.10
C THR A 100 -24.53 2.89 0.28
N PRO A 101 -23.40 3.55 -0.02
CA PRO A 101 -23.37 4.70 -0.91
C PRO A 101 -24.10 4.42 -2.22
N THR A 102 -24.90 5.40 -2.65
CA THR A 102 -25.73 5.29 -3.87
C THR A 102 -25.12 6.02 -5.06
N ASN A 103 -24.06 6.80 -4.82
CA ASN A 103 -23.31 7.55 -5.82
C ASN A 103 -21.88 7.81 -5.33
N ILE A 104 -21.00 8.19 -6.24
CA ILE A 104 -19.55 8.35 -5.99
C ILE A 104 -19.28 9.45 -4.95
N GLU A 105 -20.02 10.56 -4.97
CA GLU A 105 -19.79 11.64 -4.01
C GLU A 105 -20.18 11.24 -2.59
N GLN A 106 -21.26 10.47 -2.44
CA GLN A 106 -21.62 9.88 -1.16
C GLN A 106 -20.53 8.91 -0.68
N ALA A 107 -20.00 8.05 -1.56
CA ALA A 107 -18.94 7.11 -1.19
C ALA A 107 -17.70 7.85 -0.67
N ARG A 108 -17.21 8.83 -1.44
CA ARG A 108 -16.05 9.64 -1.05
C ARG A 108 -16.27 10.42 0.25
N SER A 109 -17.48 10.93 0.46
CA SER A 109 -17.81 11.68 1.69
C SER A 109 -17.84 10.77 2.91
N SER A 110 -18.37 9.55 2.79
CA SER A 110 -18.35 8.54 3.85
C SER A 110 -16.92 8.15 4.21
N VAL A 111 -16.08 7.84 3.22
CA VAL A 111 -14.67 7.49 3.47
C VAL A 111 -13.92 8.65 4.11
N ALA A 112 -14.10 9.86 3.59
CA ALA A 112 -13.49 11.05 4.17
C ALA A 112 -13.91 11.27 5.64
N ALA A 113 -15.17 11.00 5.98
CA ALA A 113 -15.67 11.10 7.35
C ALA A 113 -15.00 10.04 8.25
N ALA A 114 -14.99 8.78 7.83
CA ALA A 114 -14.39 7.68 8.57
C ALA A 114 -12.89 7.93 8.85
N CYS A 115 -12.15 8.41 7.86
CA CYS A 115 -10.72 8.70 8.00
C CYS A 115 -10.41 10.09 8.61
N GLY A 116 -11.42 10.83 9.08
CA GLY A 116 -11.24 12.15 9.69
C GLY A 116 -10.70 13.24 8.73
N ILE A 117 -10.90 13.09 7.42
CA ILE A 117 -10.41 13.99 6.38
C ILE A 117 -11.42 15.11 6.14
N ASN A 118 -11.09 16.31 6.65
CA ASN A 118 -11.97 17.48 6.58
C ASN A 118 -11.48 18.58 5.62
N ASP A 119 -10.23 18.49 5.16
CA ASP A 119 -9.60 19.49 4.28
C ASP A 119 -8.78 18.78 3.19
N PRO A 120 -9.08 19.00 1.90
CA PRO A 120 -8.37 18.37 0.80
C PRO A 120 -6.90 18.81 0.67
N SER A 121 -6.48 19.86 1.38
CA SER A 121 -5.16 20.47 1.23
C SER A 121 -4.18 20.16 2.37
N THR A 122 -4.61 19.41 3.38
CA THR A 122 -3.79 19.07 4.55
C THR A 122 -3.71 17.56 4.73
N SER A 123 -2.63 17.10 5.36
CA SER A 123 -2.58 15.76 5.92
C SER A 123 -3.76 15.54 6.85
N PRO A 124 -4.39 14.35 6.83
CA PRO A 124 -5.41 14.03 7.82
C PRO A 124 -4.81 14.11 9.21
N THR A 125 -5.67 14.38 10.20
CA THR A 125 -5.27 14.08 11.58
C THR A 125 -5.10 12.57 11.63
N PRO A 126 -3.94 12.04 12.05
CA PRO A 126 -3.74 10.61 12.12
C PRO A 126 -4.91 9.97 12.85
N PRO A 127 -5.52 8.90 12.30
CA PRO A 127 -6.57 8.21 13.01
C PRO A 127 -6.00 7.69 14.32
N ALA A 128 -6.83 7.68 15.36
CA ALA A 128 -6.44 7.09 16.64
C ALA A 128 -6.22 5.57 16.47
N SER A 129 -6.94 4.96 15.52
CA SER A 129 -6.99 3.52 15.31
C SER A 129 -7.37 3.20 13.86
N ILE A 130 -6.58 2.35 13.18
CA ILE A 130 -6.98 1.83 11.87
C ILE A 130 -8.12 0.81 11.98
N LEU A 131 -8.27 0.14 13.13
CA LEU A 131 -9.34 -0.83 13.32
C LEU A 131 -10.69 -0.11 13.40
N GLU A 132 -10.76 1.02 14.10
CA GLU A 132 -11.93 1.89 14.17
C GLU A 132 -12.34 2.38 12.78
N ASP A 133 -11.42 2.96 12.01
CA ASP A 133 -11.67 3.40 10.64
C ASP A 133 -12.20 2.25 9.77
N ALA A 134 -11.58 1.06 9.88
CA ALA A 134 -11.98 -0.11 9.11
C ALA A 134 -13.39 -0.60 9.45
N VAL A 135 -13.76 -0.62 10.74
CA VAL A 135 -15.11 -1.05 11.15
C VAL A 135 -16.18 -0.03 10.79
N GLU A 136 -15.87 1.27 10.85
CA GLU A 136 -16.75 2.34 10.39
C GLU A 136 -17.00 2.21 8.87
N LEU A 137 -15.95 1.99 8.08
CA LEU A 137 -16.07 1.76 6.64
C LEU A 137 -16.94 0.51 6.33
N VAL A 138 -16.77 -0.59 7.06
CA VAL A 138 -17.62 -1.78 6.87
C VAL A 138 -19.08 -1.47 7.24
N LEU A 139 -19.32 -0.70 8.31
CA LEU A 139 -20.64 -0.27 8.74
C LEU A 139 -21.33 0.65 7.70
N ASP A 140 -20.54 1.47 7.02
CA ASP A 140 -20.96 2.34 5.90
C ASP A 140 -21.13 1.59 4.58
N GLY A 141 -20.87 0.28 4.55
CA GLY A 141 -21.11 -0.58 3.40
C GLY A 141 -19.92 -0.80 2.48
N PHE A 142 -18.72 -0.37 2.87
CA PHE A 142 -17.45 -0.72 2.20
C PHE A 142 -17.03 -2.13 2.62
N THR A 143 -17.71 -3.11 2.05
CA THR A 143 -17.49 -4.54 2.31
C THR A 143 -17.44 -5.33 1.00
N SER A 144 -16.95 -6.57 1.07
CA SER A 144 -16.84 -7.46 -0.07
C SER A 144 -16.98 -8.93 0.37
N SER A 145 -17.21 -9.82 -0.59
CA SER A 145 -17.17 -11.27 -0.33
C SER A 145 -15.81 -11.72 0.20
N ASP A 146 -14.74 -11.02 -0.18
CA ASP A 146 -13.39 -11.27 0.26
C ASP A 146 -13.21 -10.93 1.76
N ILE A 147 -13.71 -9.76 2.19
CA ILE A 147 -13.74 -9.38 3.62
C ILE A 147 -14.58 -10.39 4.43
N GLN A 148 -15.75 -10.77 3.93
CA GLN A 148 -16.62 -11.74 4.60
C GLN A 148 -15.96 -13.12 4.74
N ALA A 149 -15.23 -13.56 3.71
CA ALA A 149 -14.50 -14.82 3.75
C ALA A 149 -13.38 -14.78 4.80
N VAL A 150 -12.55 -13.73 4.80
CA VAL A 150 -11.49 -13.57 5.81
C VAL A 150 -12.07 -13.44 7.23
N ALA A 151 -13.16 -12.69 7.39
CA ALA A 151 -13.85 -12.52 8.68
C ALA A 151 -14.40 -13.85 9.22
N SER A 152 -14.79 -14.77 8.33
CA SER A 152 -15.20 -16.13 8.70
C SER A 152 -14.04 -17.10 8.99
N GLY A 153 -12.79 -16.63 8.87
CA GLY A 153 -11.58 -17.42 9.06
C GLY A 153 -11.15 -18.23 7.84
N ALA A 154 -11.77 -18.00 6.67
CA ALA A 154 -11.30 -18.58 5.41
C ALA A 154 -10.16 -17.75 4.83
N ASP A 155 -9.25 -18.39 4.08
CA ASP A 155 -8.31 -17.67 3.21
C ASP A 155 -8.86 -17.74 1.77
N PRO A 156 -9.64 -16.74 1.30
CA PRO A 156 -10.12 -16.71 -0.08
C PRO A 156 -8.97 -16.66 -1.12
N PHE A 157 -7.73 -16.50 -0.66
CA PHE A 157 -6.53 -16.35 -1.49
C PHE A 157 -5.55 -17.52 -1.36
N GLU A 158 -5.92 -18.60 -0.66
CA GLU A 158 -5.07 -19.79 -0.50
C GLU A 158 -4.55 -20.31 -1.86
N ASN A 159 -5.38 -20.19 -2.91
CA ASN A 159 -5.01 -20.58 -4.28
C ASN A 159 -4.48 -19.44 -5.15
N ALA A 160 -4.51 -18.20 -4.66
CA ALA A 160 -4.08 -17.02 -5.41
C ALA A 160 -2.57 -17.03 -5.71
N ALA A 161 -1.77 -17.75 -4.91
CA ALA A 161 -0.34 -17.95 -5.10
C ALA A 161 0.03 -19.34 -5.65
N ASN A 162 -0.94 -20.11 -6.18
CA ASN A 162 -0.74 -21.46 -6.73
C ASN A 162 -0.93 -21.50 -8.27
N ASN A 163 -0.61 -20.41 -8.96
CA ASN A 163 -0.82 -20.30 -10.40
C ASN A 163 0.12 -21.23 -11.18
N GLN A 164 -0.41 -21.86 -12.23
CA GLN A 164 0.34 -22.75 -13.10
C GLN A 164 0.84 -21.98 -14.34
N ASN A 165 2.00 -21.35 -14.21
CA ASN A 165 2.60 -20.58 -15.32
C ASN A 165 3.68 -21.39 -16.06
N PRO A 166 3.83 -21.20 -17.38
CA PRO A 166 4.88 -21.84 -18.17
C PRO A 166 6.28 -21.59 -17.61
N ALA A 167 7.12 -22.61 -17.60
CA ALA A 167 8.52 -22.46 -17.21
C ALA A 167 9.30 -21.59 -18.21
N VAL A 168 10.30 -20.86 -17.72
CA VAL A 168 11.20 -20.07 -18.57
C VAL A 168 12.10 -21.02 -19.36
N PRO A 169 12.34 -20.79 -20.67
CA PRO A 169 13.24 -21.63 -21.45
C PRO A 169 14.63 -21.73 -20.81
N SER A 170 15.16 -22.95 -20.70
CA SER A 170 16.40 -23.27 -19.97
C SER A 170 17.64 -22.54 -20.50
N SER A 171 17.61 -22.08 -21.75
CA SER A 171 18.63 -21.29 -22.43
C SER A 171 18.64 -19.80 -22.05
N SER A 172 17.63 -19.31 -21.31
CA SER A 172 17.55 -17.90 -20.91
C SER A 172 18.49 -17.60 -19.74
N GLU A 173 19.18 -16.47 -19.81
CA GLU A 173 19.85 -15.90 -18.63
C GLU A 173 18.78 -15.25 -17.76
N PHE A 174 18.45 -15.91 -16.64
CA PHE A 174 17.25 -15.66 -15.85
C PHE A 174 17.49 -16.07 -14.39
N TYR A 175 16.80 -15.43 -13.44
CA TYR A 175 16.81 -15.81 -12.02
C TYR A 175 18.24 -15.78 -11.44
N ASN A 176 18.64 -16.79 -10.66
CA ASN A 176 19.97 -16.91 -10.07
C ASN A 176 21.11 -17.13 -11.08
N LYS A 177 20.84 -17.19 -12.39
CA LYS A 177 21.88 -17.29 -13.43
C LYS A 177 22.44 -15.94 -13.86
N VAL A 178 21.78 -14.83 -13.52
CA VAL A 178 22.21 -13.47 -13.90
C VAL A 178 23.32 -13.00 -12.96
N LYS A 179 24.53 -12.81 -13.49
CA LYS A 179 25.68 -12.39 -12.67
C LYS A 179 25.48 -10.96 -12.13
N GLY A 180 25.78 -10.76 -10.85
CA GLY A 180 25.72 -9.45 -10.18
C GLY A 180 24.37 -9.14 -9.54
N ASN A 181 23.33 -9.94 -9.79
CA ASN A 181 22.08 -9.86 -9.04
C ASN A 181 22.23 -10.44 -7.63
N ALA A 182 21.45 -9.90 -6.70
CA ALA A 182 21.25 -10.53 -5.40
C ALA A 182 20.71 -11.97 -5.56
N PRO A 183 21.12 -12.90 -4.68
CA PRO A 183 20.57 -14.24 -4.69
C PRO A 183 19.12 -14.22 -4.25
N PHE A 184 18.28 -14.98 -4.96
CA PHE A 184 16.94 -15.30 -4.50
C PHE A 184 17.02 -16.34 -3.38
N SER A 185 16.22 -16.14 -2.33
CA SER A 185 16.02 -17.08 -1.23
C SER A 185 14.74 -17.91 -1.37
N VAL A 186 13.77 -17.40 -2.12
CA VAL A 186 12.53 -18.12 -2.47
C VAL A 186 12.78 -19.05 -3.66
N SER A 187 12.11 -20.21 -3.72
CA SER A 187 12.23 -21.13 -4.85
C SER A 187 11.65 -20.52 -6.14
N GLU A 188 12.17 -20.93 -7.31
CA GLU A 188 11.62 -20.48 -8.60
C GLU A 188 10.14 -20.84 -8.76
N ASP A 189 9.74 -22.03 -8.28
CA ASP A 189 8.36 -22.49 -8.39
C ASP A 189 7.41 -21.63 -7.54
N ASP A 190 7.79 -21.28 -6.31
CA ASP A 190 6.98 -20.40 -5.46
C ASP A 190 6.91 -18.96 -6.02
N LEU A 191 8.03 -18.43 -6.52
CA LEU A 191 8.09 -17.12 -7.17
C LEU A 191 7.18 -17.09 -8.42
N ARG A 192 7.19 -18.16 -9.21
CA ARG A 192 6.36 -18.29 -10.42
C ARG A 192 4.88 -18.48 -10.10
N ALA A 193 4.57 -19.22 -9.05
CA ALA A 193 3.19 -19.52 -8.68
C ALA A 193 2.44 -18.30 -8.13
N ALA A 194 3.15 -17.30 -7.59
CA ALA A 194 2.56 -16.03 -7.14
C ALA A 194 2.07 -15.11 -8.28
N ILE A 195 2.39 -15.41 -9.55
CA ILE A 195 2.02 -14.57 -10.69
C ILE A 195 0.66 -15.01 -11.24
N TYR A 196 -0.36 -14.16 -11.13
CA TYR A 196 -1.63 -14.39 -11.82
C TYR A 196 -1.58 -13.79 -13.23
N ILE A 197 -1.63 -14.66 -14.24
CA ILE A 197 -1.68 -14.30 -15.66
C ILE A 197 -3.12 -14.49 -16.16
N PRO A 198 -3.82 -13.41 -16.57
CA PRO A 198 -5.16 -13.53 -17.14
C PRO A 198 -5.21 -14.43 -18.39
N PRO A 199 -6.31 -15.17 -18.63
CA PRO A 199 -6.42 -16.07 -19.78
C PRO A 199 -6.27 -15.42 -21.16
N ASP A 200 -6.54 -14.12 -21.25
CA ASP A 200 -6.46 -13.30 -22.47
C ASP A 200 -5.08 -12.63 -22.66
N PHE A 201 -4.13 -12.87 -21.76
CA PHE A 201 -2.75 -12.39 -21.88
C PHE A 201 -2.15 -12.76 -23.23
N THR A 202 -1.57 -11.78 -23.92
CA THR A 202 -1.24 -11.92 -25.34
C THR A 202 0.18 -12.40 -25.62
N TRP A 203 0.96 -12.70 -24.58
CA TRP A 203 2.32 -13.24 -24.67
C TRP A 203 3.25 -12.41 -25.55
N GLY A 204 3.27 -11.09 -25.32
CA GLY A 204 4.23 -10.16 -25.94
C GLY A 204 3.71 -9.37 -27.13
N LYS A 205 2.45 -9.58 -27.56
CA LYS A 205 1.81 -8.67 -28.55
C LYS A 205 1.57 -7.30 -27.91
N LYS A 206 1.04 -7.28 -26.70
CA LYS A 206 0.97 -6.10 -25.83
C LYS A 206 2.08 -6.11 -24.79
N GLN A 207 2.32 -4.97 -24.16
CA GLN A 207 3.31 -4.84 -23.10
C GLN A 207 2.82 -5.51 -21.81
N PRO A 208 3.58 -6.46 -21.22
CA PRO A 208 3.24 -6.98 -19.90
C PRO A 208 3.38 -5.88 -18.85
N ILE A 209 2.32 -5.63 -18.08
CA ILE A 209 2.30 -4.66 -16.98
C ILE A 209 2.21 -5.43 -15.67
N VAL A 210 3.32 -5.52 -14.95
CA VAL A 210 3.38 -6.19 -13.65
C VAL A 210 2.69 -5.29 -12.62
N MET A 211 1.63 -5.76 -11.99
CA MET A 211 0.84 -5.04 -11.00
C MET A 211 1.24 -5.54 -9.59
N SER A 212 1.96 -4.73 -8.80
CA SER A 212 2.40 -5.07 -7.44
C SER A 212 1.48 -4.44 -6.39
N PRO A 213 0.88 -5.23 -5.49
CA PRO A 213 -0.09 -4.73 -4.52
C PRO A 213 0.56 -3.91 -3.41
N GLY A 214 -0.29 -3.35 -2.55
CA GLY A 214 0.07 -2.71 -1.29
C GLY A 214 -0.04 -3.64 -0.09
N THR A 215 0.29 -3.11 1.09
CA THR A 215 0.27 -3.84 2.37
C THR A 215 -1.11 -4.40 2.67
N GLY A 216 -1.17 -5.70 3.02
CA GLY A 216 -2.41 -6.36 3.41
C GLY A 216 -3.31 -6.77 2.24
N ALA A 217 -2.83 -6.67 1.00
CA ALA A 217 -3.61 -7.02 -0.20
C ALA A 217 -2.86 -7.98 -1.14
N TYR A 218 -3.63 -8.68 -1.98
CA TYR A 218 -3.12 -9.48 -3.11
C TYR A 218 -3.30 -8.73 -4.42
N GLY A 219 -2.38 -8.91 -5.37
CA GLY A 219 -2.32 -8.19 -6.64
C GLY A 219 -3.66 -8.11 -7.38
N TYR A 220 -4.35 -9.25 -7.59
CA TYR A 220 -5.56 -9.22 -8.40
C TYR A 220 -6.67 -8.36 -7.76
N ILE A 221 -6.94 -8.54 -6.47
CA ILE A 221 -7.98 -7.76 -5.77
C ILE A 221 -7.64 -6.29 -5.71
N ASN A 222 -6.37 -5.97 -5.49
CA ASN A 222 -5.90 -4.59 -5.43
C ASN A 222 -6.24 -3.80 -6.70
N PHE A 223 -6.25 -4.47 -7.86
CA PHE A 223 -6.28 -3.78 -9.15
C PHE A 223 -7.48 -4.13 -10.05
N ARG A 224 -8.26 -5.19 -9.73
CA ARG A 224 -9.37 -5.69 -10.57
C ARG A 224 -10.49 -4.67 -10.78
N SER A 225 -10.57 -3.65 -9.93
CA SER A 225 -11.65 -2.66 -9.90
C SER A 225 -11.14 -1.22 -10.11
N ASN A 226 -9.90 -1.04 -10.56
CA ASN A 226 -9.33 0.28 -10.81
C ASN A 226 -8.39 0.29 -12.03
N ILE A 227 -7.10 0.59 -11.89
CA ILE A 227 -6.13 0.69 -12.99
C ILE A 227 -6.06 -0.62 -13.78
N GLY A 228 -6.05 -1.78 -13.11
CA GLY A 228 -5.99 -3.08 -13.78
C GLY A 228 -7.19 -3.33 -14.70
N LYS A 229 -8.40 -2.98 -14.23
CA LYS A 229 -9.65 -3.04 -15.02
C LYS A 229 -9.55 -2.24 -16.31
N LEU A 230 -9.02 -1.02 -16.22
CA LEU A 230 -8.96 -0.11 -17.35
C LEU A 230 -7.85 -0.52 -18.32
N LEU A 231 -6.66 -0.90 -17.83
CA LEU A 231 -5.56 -1.40 -18.65
C LEU A 231 -5.92 -2.65 -19.44
N ALA A 232 -6.69 -3.57 -18.85
CA ALA A 232 -7.15 -4.79 -19.52
C ALA A 232 -7.99 -4.51 -20.78
N GLN A 233 -8.61 -3.32 -20.88
CA GLN A 233 -9.42 -2.92 -22.03
C GLN A 233 -8.63 -2.22 -23.13
N THR A 234 -7.33 -1.96 -22.90
CA THR A 234 -6.47 -1.28 -23.87
C THR A 234 -5.89 -2.24 -24.89
N ASP A 235 -5.42 -1.72 -26.02
CA ASP A 235 -4.74 -2.49 -27.07
C ASP A 235 -3.22 -2.53 -26.92
N TYR A 236 -2.64 -1.80 -25.96
CA TYR A 236 -1.19 -1.67 -25.75
C TYR A 236 -0.65 -2.35 -24.49
N ALA A 237 -1.49 -2.61 -23.48
CA ALA A 237 -1.10 -3.20 -22.20
C ALA A 237 -1.76 -4.56 -21.93
N ASP A 238 -1.02 -5.43 -21.24
CA ASP A 238 -1.48 -6.72 -20.69
C ASP A 238 -1.19 -6.74 -19.19
N PRO A 239 -2.16 -6.42 -18.31
CA PRO A 239 -1.95 -6.44 -16.86
C PRO A 239 -1.82 -7.88 -16.35
N VAL A 240 -0.85 -8.08 -15.46
CA VAL A 240 -0.60 -9.34 -14.73
C VAL A 240 -0.37 -9.01 -13.27
N TYR A 241 -0.82 -9.87 -12.36
CA TYR A 241 -0.99 -9.48 -10.97
C TYR A 241 -0.09 -10.30 -10.05
N LEU A 242 0.60 -9.65 -9.11
CA LEU A 242 1.44 -10.33 -8.13
C LEU A 242 0.66 -10.61 -6.85
N ASN A 243 0.28 -11.87 -6.66
CA ASN A 243 -0.34 -12.35 -5.43
C ASN A 243 0.75 -12.82 -4.46
N ILE A 244 1.52 -11.85 -3.94
CA ILE A 244 2.63 -12.14 -3.04
C ILE A 244 2.08 -12.79 -1.75
N PRO A 245 2.66 -13.92 -1.29
CA PRO A 245 2.10 -14.67 -0.16
C PRO A 245 1.90 -13.84 1.11
N ASN A 246 0.91 -14.25 1.91
CA ASN A 246 0.50 -13.58 3.15
C ASN A 246 0.09 -12.11 2.94
N ALA A 247 -0.55 -11.80 1.81
CA ALA A 247 -1.04 -10.47 1.49
C ALA A 247 0.03 -9.36 1.63
N LEU A 248 1.27 -9.65 1.24
CA LEU A 248 2.39 -8.71 1.31
C LEU A 248 2.81 -8.30 2.75
N LEU A 249 2.45 -9.08 3.77
CA LEU A 249 2.74 -8.79 5.19
C LEU A 249 4.06 -9.39 5.71
N GLY A 250 4.75 -10.19 4.89
CA GLY A 250 6.06 -10.74 5.21
C GLY A 250 7.21 -9.72 5.14
N ASP A 251 8.45 -10.19 5.22
CA ASP A 251 9.66 -9.36 5.04
C ASP A 251 9.67 -8.74 3.63
N ALA A 252 9.66 -7.41 3.54
CA ALA A 252 9.66 -6.64 2.30
C ALA A 252 10.86 -6.98 1.38
N GLN A 253 11.98 -7.43 1.95
CA GLN A 253 13.14 -7.89 1.18
C GLN A 253 12.87 -9.20 0.44
N ILE A 254 11.97 -10.05 0.98
CA ILE A 254 11.45 -11.26 0.32
C ILE A 254 10.37 -10.85 -0.68
N SER A 255 9.47 -9.92 -0.34
CA SER A 255 8.46 -9.40 -1.28
C SER A 255 9.11 -8.81 -2.55
N ALA A 256 10.24 -8.13 -2.41
CA ALA A 256 11.03 -7.64 -3.54
C ALA A 256 11.58 -8.75 -4.46
N GLU A 257 11.79 -9.97 -3.95
CA GLU A 257 12.18 -11.13 -4.78
C GLU A 257 11.06 -11.49 -5.78
N TYR A 258 9.79 -11.44 -5.37
CA TYR A 258 8.66 -11.69 -6.27
C TYR A 258 8.58 -10.65 -7.38
N VAL A 259 8.80 -9.36 -7.05
CA VAL A 259 8.85 -8.29 -8.05
C VAL A 259 10.03 -8.50 -9.01
N ALA A 260 11.22 -8.76 -8.47
CA ALA A 260 12.43 -8.97 -9.25
C ALA A 260 12.29 -10.15 -10.23
N TYR A 261 11.70 -11.24 -9.75
CA TYR A 261 11.43 -12.44 -10.52
C TYR A 261 10.42 -12.18 -11.63
N ALA A 262 9.28 -11.56 -11.33
CA ALA A 262 8.21 -11.32 -12.30
C ALA A 262 8.69 -10.46 -13.49
N LEU A 263 9.48 -9.41 -13.23
CA LEU A 263 10.02 -8.55 -14.28
C LEU A 263 10.98 -9.32 -15.21
N GLN A 264 11.85 -10.15 -14.63
CA GLN A 264 12.70 -11.04 -15.42
C GLN A 264 11.86 -12.07 -16.19
N TYR A 265 10.82 -12.61 -15.58
CA TYR A 265 10.00 -13.69 -16.13
C TYR A 265 9.28 -13.23 -17.39
N PHE A 266 8.62 -12.08 -17.32
CA PHE A 266 7.92 -11.51 -18.47
C PHE A 266 8.89 -11.05 -19.56
N ASN A 267 10.05 -10.51 -19.19
CA ASN A 267 11.06 -10.19 -20.19
C ASN A 267 11.54 -11.43 -20.96
N ALA A 268 11.84 -12.52 -20.25
CA ALA A 268 12.34 -13.75 -20.86
C ALA A 268 11.27 -14.49 -21.68
N THR A 269 10.04 -14.58 -21.19
CA THR A 269 8.96 -15.35 -21.83
C THR A 269 8.30 -14.62 -22.99
N THR A 270 8.17 -13.30 -22.92
CA THR A 270 7.50 -12.51 -23.97
C THR A 270 8.46 -11.85 -24.95
N ARG A 271 9.76 -11.79 -24.62
CA ARG A 271 10.79 -11.03 -25.36
C ARG A 271 10.45 -9.55 -25.52
N ARG A 272 9.59 -9.03 -24.64
CA ARG A 272 9.19 -7.62 -24.56
C ARG A 272 9.56 -7.08 -23.18
N LYS A 273 10.00 -5.83 -23.11
CA LYS A 273 10.30 -5.18 -21.83
C LYS A 273 9.00 -4.92 -21.05
N PRO A 274 8.82 -5.47 -19.84
CA PRO A 274 7.66 -5.13 -19.02
C PRO A 274 7.72 -3.67 -18.53
N ALA A 275 6.57 -3.20 -18.04
CA ALA A 275 6.48 -2.07 -17.12
C ALA A 275 5.95 -2.58 -15.78
N ILE A 276 6.05 -1.77 -14.73
CA ILE A 276 5.46 -2.08 -13.42
C ILE A 276 4.56 -0.94 -12.95
N VAL A 277 3.35 -1.30 -12.51
CA VAL A 277 2.45 -0.42 -11.76
C VAL A 277 2.40 -0.93 -10.33
N THR A 278 2.60 -0.04 -9.36
CA THR A 278 2.61 -0.41 -7.94
C THR A 278 1.64 0.45 -7.16
N TRP A 279 1.18 -0.07 -6.03
CA TRP A 279 0.48 0.70 -5.02
C TRP A 279 1.15 0.53 -3.65
N SER A 280 1.24 1.60 -2.86
CA SER A 280 1.73 1.54 -1.49
C SER A 280 3.11 0.84 -1.42
N GLN A 281 3.30 -0.09 -0.49
CA GLN A 281 4.49 -0.92 -0.30
C GLN A 281 5.00 -1.64 -1.57
N GLY A 282 4.13 -1.92 -2.56
CA GLY A 282 4.57 -2.47 -3.84
C GLY A 282 5.67 -1.62 -4.48
N SER A 283 5.67 -0.32 -4.20
CA SER A 283 6.66 0.65 -4.66
C SER A 283 8.00 0.51 -3.94
N LEU A 284 8.01 0.30 -2.61
CA LEU A 284 9.21 -0.06 -1.85
C LEU A 284 9.82 -1.36 -2.38
N ASN A 285 8.99 -2.36 -2.63
CA ASN A 285 9.42 -3.68 -3.12
C ASN A 285 10.03 -3.58 -4.52
N ALA A 286 9.43 -2.78 -5.41
CA ALA A 286 9.98 -2.49 -6.74
C ALA A 286 11.30 -1.73 -6.69
N GLN A 287 11.40 -0.68 -5.87
CA GLN A 287 12.62 0.11 -5.72
C GLN A 287 13.76 -0.72 -5.10
N TRP A 288 13.45 -1.60 -4.14
CA TRP A 288 14.41 -2.56 -3.59
C TRP A 288 14.87 -3.56 -4.67
N ALA A 289 13.96 -4.09 -5.48
CA ALA A 289 14.29 -4.97 -6.60
C ALA A 289 15.22 -4.28 -7.60
N PHE A 290 14.95 -3.03 -7.99
CA PHE A 290 15.83 -2.28 -8.90
C PHE A 290 17.22 -2.02 -8.34
N LYS A 291 17.32 -1.81 -7.02
CA LYS A 291 18.59 -1.58 -6.33
C LYS A 291 19.47 -2.82 -6.27
N TYR A 292 18.91 -3.97 -5.90
CA TYR A 292 19.70 -5.17 -5.58
C TYR A 292 19.71 -6.24 -6.68
N TRP A 293 18.86 -6.13 -7.69
CA TRP A 293 18.95 -6.90 -8.94
C TRP A 293 19.28 -5.94 -10.10
N PRO A 294 20.53 -5.46 -10.20
CA PRO A 294 20.93 -4.41 -11.13
C PRO A 294 20.76 -4.74 -12.62
N SER A 295 20.44 -5.99 -12.99
CA SER A 295 20.03 -6.31 -14.36
C SER A 295 18.63 -5.78 -14.70
N ILE A 296 17.75 -5.62 -13.71
CA ILE A 296 16.33 -5.31 -13.92
C ILE A 296 16.11 -3.94 -14.56
N PRO A 297 16.79 -2.85 -14.14
CA PRO A 297 16.59 -1.54 -14.78
C PRO A 297 16.80 -1.53 -16.30
N SER A 298 17.61 -2.45 -16.85
CA SER A 298 17.85 -2.55 -18.28
C SER A 298 16.70 -3.19 -19.07
N ILE A 299 15.82 -3.94 -18.41
CA ILE A 299 14.72 -4.70 -19.00
C ILE A 299 13.33 -4.13 -18.69
N VAL A 300 13.24 -3.09 -17.86
CA VAL A 300 11.98 -2.40 -17.53
C VAL A 300 11.88 -1.09 -18.31
N THR A 301 10.67 -0.76 -18.72
CA THR A 301 10.37 0.50 -19.43
C THR A 301 10.01 1.61 -18.47
N ASP A 302 9.06 1.36 -17.57
CA ASP A 302 8.48 2.34 -16.66
C ASP A 302 8.19 1.73 -15.29
N HIS A 303 8.38 2.55 -14.25
CA HIS A 303 7.85 2.33 -12.91
C HIS A 303 6.79 3.39 -12.61
N ILE A 304 5.53 2.98 -12.47
CA ILE A 304 4.42 3.88 -12.20
C ILE A 304 3.89 3.55 -10.81
N ALA A 305 4.11 4.45 -9.86
CA ALA A 305 3.87 4.21 -8.45
C ALA A 305 2.71 5.08 -7.94
N ILE A 306 1.68 4.42 -7.42
CA ILE A 306 0.46 5.04 -6.90
C ILE A 306 0.50 5.01 -5.38
N SER A 307 0.39 6.18 -4.75
CA SER A 307 0.58 6.38 -3.31
C SER A 307 1.83 5.66 -2.76
N PRO A 308 3.03 5.84 -3.37
CA PRO A 308 4.23 5.18 -2.88
C PRO A 308 4.66 5.71 -1.52
N ASP A 309 5.35 4.85 -0.76
CA ASP A 309 5.91 5.12 0.55
C ASP A 309 7.44 4.91 0.58
N TYR A 310 8.18 5.51 -0.37
CA TYR A 310 9.64 5.31 -0.50
C TYR A 310 10.47 5.74 0.71
N HIS A 311 9.88 6.49 1.63
CA HIS A 311 10.48 6.86 2.90
C HIS A 311 9.76 6.24 4.09
N GLY A 312 8.95 5.20 3.86
CA GLY A 312 8.04 4.66 4.86
C GLY A 312 6.95 5.67 5.24
N THR A 313 6.39 5.53 6.44
CA THR A 313 5.38 6.43 6.98
C THR A 313 5.63 6.67 8.46
N ILE A 314 5.37 7.90 8.92
CA ILE A 314 5.39 8.24 10.34
C ILE A 314 4.20 7.64 11.11
N LEU A 315 3.24 7.05 10.38
CA LEU A 315 2.03 6.47 10.92
C LEU A 315 2.09 4.94 11.01
N ALA A 316 3.21 4.29 10.69
CA ALA A 316 3.27 2.83 10.54
C ALA A 316 2.70 2.07 11.74
N TYR A 317 2.93 2.58 12.95
CA TYR A 317 2.47 1.94 14.18
C TYR A 317 0.95 1.96 14.39
N ILE A 318 0.18 2.79 13.68
CA ILE A 318 -1.30 2.70 13.73
C ILE A 318 -1.80 1.36 13.18
N LEU A 319 -1.00 0.70 12.34
CA LEU A 319 -1.29 -0.60 11.76
C LEU A 319 -0.84 -1.76 12.66
N CYS A 320 -0.20 -1.48 13.78
CA CYS A 320 0.24 -2.50 14.70
C CYS A 320 -0.83 -2.78 15.75
N PRO A 321 -1.29 -4.03 15.91
CA PRO A 321 -2.04 -4.40 17.09
C PRO A 321 -1.10 -4.26 18.28
N GLY A 322 -1.18 -3.13 18.99
CA GLY A 322 -0.23 -2.74 20.03
C GLY A 322 -0.02 -3.83 21.06
N PHE A 323 1.23 -4.18 21.36
CA PHE A 323 1.56 -4.93 22.57
C PHE A 323 2.57 -4.06 23.31
N GLU A 324 2.17 -3.38 24.39
CA GLU A 324 3.09 -2.47 25.10
C GLU A 324 3.94 -3.16 26.17
N THR A 325 3.83 -4.49 26.30
CA THR A 325 4.62 -5.22 27.32
C THR A 325 6.11 -5.19 26.99
N GLY A 326 6.83 -4.23 27.59
CA GLY A 326 8.28 -4.08 27.46
C GLY A 326 8.77 -2.99 26.50
N ASN A 327 7.90 -2.07 26.06
CA ASN A 327 8.16 -1.03 25.02
C ASN A 327 8.28 -1.56 23.57
N ASP A 328 7.85 -2.80 23.32
CA ASP A 328 8.04 -3.49 22.04
C ASP A 328 6.69 -3.82 21.37
N ILE A 329 6.27 -3.01 20.39
CA ILE A 329 4.99 -3.16 19.68
C ILE A 329 5.03 -4.37 18.73
N ALA A 330 4.15 -5.36 18.90
CA ALA A 330 4.09 -6.49 17.97
C ALA A 330 3.29 -6.14 16.70
N CYS A 331 3.90 -6.38 15.54
CA CYS A 331 3.36 -6.01 14.23
C CYS A 331 3.62 -7.12 13.21
N THR A 332 3.30 -6.86 11.95
CA THR A 332 3.81 -7.68 10.84
C THR A 332 5.21 -7.19 10.43
N PRO A 333 6.07 -8.07 9.88
CA PRO A 333 7.38 -7.67 9.39
C PRO A 333 7.35 -6.46 8.45
N ALA A 334 6.43 -6.48 7.48
CA ALA A 334 6.30 -5.42 6.49
C ALA A 334 5.89 -4.07 7.09
N VAL A 335 5.02 -4.06 8.11
CA VAL A 335 4.62 -2.81 8.78
C VAL A 335 5.79 -2.19 9.53
N LEU A 336 6.59 -2.99 10.26
CA LEU A 336 7.81 -2.48 10.92
C LEU A 336 8.82 -1.92 9.91
N GLN A 337 8.94 -2.57 8.75
CA GLN A 337 9.85 -2.12 7.69
C GLN A 337 9.35 -0.86 6.97
N GLN A 338 8.05 -0.55 7.02
CA GLN A 338 7.47 0.68 6.48
C GLN A 338 7.49 1.85 7.47
N ASP A 339 8.00 1.67 8.70
CA ASP A 339 8.27 2.82 9.57
C ASP A 339 9.24 3.80 8.89
N TYR A 340 8.98 5.10 9.04
CA TYR A 340 9.71 6.16 8.34
C TYR A 340 11.23 6.11 8.57
N GLN A 341 11.67 5.57 9.71
CA GLN A 341 13.07 5.47 10.11
C GLN A 341 13.55 4.03 10.28
N SER A 342 12.82 3.05 9.73
CA SER A 342 13.20 1.63 9.79
C SER A 342 14.59 1.39 9.19
N ASN A 343 15.25 0.30 9.58
CA ASN A 343 16.53 -0.09 9.00
C ASN A 343 16.38 -0.39 7.50
N PHE A 344 15.25 -0.97 7.10
CA PHE A 344 14.89 -1.28 5.73
C PHE A 344 14.77 -0.02 4.89
N VAL A 345 13.99 0.97 5.32
CA VAL A 345 13.82 2.24 4.58
C VAL A 345 15.16 2.98 4.49
N ASN A 346 15.90 3.09 5.60
CA ASN A 346 17.22 3.71 5.60
C ASN A 346 18.19 3.00 4.63
N ARG A 347 18.15 1.66 4.61
CA ARG A 347 18.97 0.85 3.70
C ARG A 347 18.49 0.91 2.26
N LEU A 348 17.20 1.03 1.99
CA LEU A 348 16.68 1.23 0.65
C LEU A 348 17.22 2.55 0.10
N ARG A 349 17.05 3.62 0.87
CA ARG A 349 17.38 4.99 0.46
C ARG A 349 18.87 5.28 0.36
N SER A 350 19.71 4.56 1.10
CA SER A 350 21.17 4.74 1.06
C SER A 350 21.76 4.53 -0.33
N ASN A 351 22.92 5.15 -0.58
CA ASN A 351 23.70 5.00 -1.82
C ASN A 351 22.87 5.25 -3.11
N GLY A 352 22.01 6.27 -3.07
CA GLY A 352 21.21 6.71 -4.20
C GLY A 352 19.96 5.87 -4.46
N GLY A 353 19.53 5.03 -3.52
CA GLY A 353 18.24 4.33 -3.64
C GLY A 353 17.03 5.21 -3.37
N ASP A 354 17.24 6.42 -2.86
CA ASP A 354 16.27 7.53 -2.83
C ASP A 354 16.07 8.22 -4.19
N SER A 355 16.74 7.73 -5.24
CA SER A 355 16.60 8.19 -6.62
C SER A 355 16.14 7.06 -7.54
N ALA A 356 15.38 7.39 -8.57
CA ALA A 356 14.87 6.45 -9.56
C ALA A 356 15.99 5.64 -10.25
N TYR A 357 15.66 4.41 -10.62
CA TYR A 357 16.52 3.51 -11.41
C TYR A 357 16.06 3.36 -12.87
N VAL A 358 14.79 3.64 -13.13
CA VAL A 358 14.12 3.61 -14.44
C VAL A 358 13.21 4.85 -14.55
N PRO A 359 12.70 5.23 -15.74
CA PRO A 359 11.66 6.25 -15.84
C PRO A 359 10.55 6.02 -14.81
N THR A 360 10.35 6.97 -13.90
CA THR A 360 9.45 6.78 -12.74
C THR A 360 8.39 7.87 -12.68
N THR A 361 7.13 7.46 -12.58
CA THR A 361 5.97 8.35 -12.40
C THR A 361 5.38 8.07 -11.04
N THR A 362 5.30 9.06 -10.16
CA THR A 362 4.68 8.93 -8.84
C THR A 362 3.43 9.79 -8.78
N VAL A 363 2.37 9.27 -8.16
CA VAL A 363 1.13 10.02 -7.92
C VAL A 363 0.70 9.82 -6.48
N TYR A 364 0.53 10.90 -5.73
CA TYR A 364 0.24 10.86 -4.29
C TYR A 364 -0.62 12.05 -3.85
N SER A 365 -1.24 11.91 -2.69
CA SER A 365 -2.27 12.82 -2.17
C SER A 365 -1.91 13.37 -0.79
N ALA A 366 -2.26 14.61 -0.50
CA ALA A 366 -2.14 15.18 0.84
C ALA A 366 -3.01 14.41 1.84
N THR A 367 -4.18 13.99 1.40
CA THR A 367 -5.22 13.35 2.22
C THR A 367 -5.01 11.85 2.41
N ASP A 368 -3.81 11.35 2.10
CA ASP A 368 -3.42 9.96 2.35
C ASP A 368 -3.41 9.68 3.86
N GLU A 369 -4.27 8.80 4.33
CA GLU A 369 -4.47 8.46 5.73
C GLU A 369 -3.49 7.41 6.27
N ILE A 370 -2.70 6.78 5.39
CA ILE A 370 -1.77 5.70 5.74
C ILE A 370 -0.32 6.15 5.62
N ALA A 371 0.05 6.74 4.49
CA ALA A 371 1.41 7.13 4.16
C ALA A 371 1.58 8.63 4.37
N GLN A 372 2.36 9.02 5.39
CA GLN A 372 2.67 10.41 5.69
C GLN A 372 4.15 10.60 6.07
N PRO A 373 4.73 11.80 5.83
CA PRO A 373 4.14 12.96 5.13
C PRO A 373 3.98 12.74 3.62
N GLN A 374 3.02 13.43 2.99
CA GLN A 374 2.84 13.46 1.51
C GLN A 374 2.99 14.85 0.88
N THR A 375 3.58 15.80 1.60
CA THR A 375 3.75 17.17 1.12
C THR A 375 5.22 17.57 1.01
N GLY A 376 5.52 18.39 -0.01
CA GLY A 376 6.87 18.87 -0.28
C GLY A 376 7.86 17.77 -0.68
N THR A 377 9.16 18.07 -0.62
CA THR A 377 10.22 17.10 -0.98
C THR A 377 10.48 16.06 0.12
N ALA A 378 9.84 16.21 1.29
CA ALA A 378 9.85 15.21 2.35
C ALA A 378 8.73 14.16 2.17
N ALA A 379 7.82 14.39 1.21
CA ALA A 379 6.75 13.46 0.88
C ALA A 379 7.32 12.06 0.63
N THR A 380 6.71 11.06 1.24
CA THR A 380 7.14 9.67 1.07
C THR A 380 6.90 9.17 -0.36
N GLY A 381 5.94 9.77 -1.06
CA GLY A 381 5.72 9.54 -2.49
C GLY A 381 6.73 10.21 -3.43
N TYR A 382 7.65 11.04 -2.94
CA TYR A 382 8.63 11.78 -3.75
C TYR A 382 9.90 10.94 -4.01
N LEU A 383 10.39 10.94 -5.26
CA LEU A 383 11.64 10.26 -5.63
C LEU A 383 12.59 11.19 -6.39
N ASN A 384 13.89 11.11 -6.11
CA ASN A 384 14.89 11.93 -6.80
C ASN A 384 15.26 11.36 -8.18
N ASP A 385 15.95 12.15 -9.02
CA ASP A 385 16.46 11.71 -10.33
C ASP A 385 17.98 11.89 -10.48
N ALA A 386 18.76 11.41 -9.51
CA ALA A 386 20.23 11.52 -9.57
C ALA A 386 20.86 10.77 -10.77
N ARG A 387 20.13 9.82 -11.37
CA ARG A 387 20.57 9.02 -12.51
C ARG A 387 20.14 9.60 -13.86
N ASN A 388 19.35 10.67 -13.87
CA ASN A 388 18.80 11.29 -15.09
C ASN A 388 18.07 10.26 -15.97
N VAL A 389 17.25 9.41 -15.34
CA VAL A 389 16.38 8.43 -15.99
C VAL A 389 15.00 9.00 -16.29
N GLY A 390 14.67 10.16 -15.72
CA GLY A 390 13.38 10.83 -15.84
C GLY A 390 12.47 10.47 -14.66
N VAL A 391 12.09 11.49 -13.89
CA VAL A 391 11.11 11.37 -12.81
C VAL A 391 10.01 12.41 -12.96
N SER A 392 8.76 11.99 -12.73
CA SER A 392 7.58 12.84 -12.67
C SER A 392 6.84 12.59 -11.36
N ASP A 393 7.03 13.50 -10.39
CA ASP A 393 6.34 13.44 -9.10
C ASP A 393 5.07 14.31 -9.13
N THR A 394 3.90 13.66 -9.12
CA THR A 394 2.60 14.32 -9.18
C THR A 394 1.92 14.30 -7.81
N PHE A 395 2.04 15.42 -7.10
CA PHE A 395 1.26 15.72 -5.90
C PHE A 395 -0.12 16.28 -6.27
N LEU A 396 -1.20 15.51 -6.04
CA LEU A 396 -2.57 15.76 -6.53
C LEU A 396 -3.16 17.13 -6.15
N GLN A 397 -2.70 17.74 -5.06
CA GLN A 397 -3.18 19.04 -4.57
C GLN A 397 -2.15 20.17 -4.75
N GLY A 398 -1.16 19.97 -5.62
CA GLY A 398 -0.11 20.95 -5.94
C GLY A 398 -0.58 22.14 -6.78
N ARG A 399 0.00 23.33 -6.57
CA ARG A 399 -0.45 24.57 -7.26
C ARG A 399 0.44 25.06 -8.41
N SER A 400 1.59 24.44 -8.69
CA SER A 400 2.58 24.97 -9.64
C SER A 400 2.41 24.43 -11.07
N ARG A 401 2.17 25.25 -12.09
CA ARG A 401 2.11 24.76 -13.50
C ARG A 401 3.37 23.95 -13.87
N GLY A 402 3.17 22.74 -14.43
CA GLY A 402 4.23 21.78 -14.73
C GLY A 402 4.79 20.98 -13.54
N LYS A 403 4.28 21.22 -12.33
CA LYS A 403 4.52 20.47 -11.07
C LYS A 403 3.32 20.57 -10.10
N GLY A 404 2.10 20.69 -10.63
CA GLY A 404 0.97 21.21 -9.87
C GLY A 404 -0.30 20.58 -10.38
N ALA A 405 -0.69 19.54 -9.66
CA ALA A 405 -1.90 18.82 -9.94
C ALA A 405 -3.09 19.50 -9.27
N CYS A 406 -4.16 19.62 -10.03
CA CYS A 406 -5.57 19.73 -9.70
C CYS A 406 -6.06 20.45 -8.43
N ALA A 407 -5.26 21.31 -7.79
CA ALA A 407 -5.66 22.00 -6.57
C ALA A 407 -6.96 22.79 -6.77
N GLY A 408 -7.98 22.47 -5.97
CA GLY A 408 -9.32 23.08 -6.07
C GLY A 408 -10.16 22.61 -7.25
N LEU A 409 -9.69 21.63 -8.01
CA LEU A 409 -10.43 20.91 -9.04
C LEU A 409 -10.78 19.50 -8.54
N PRO A 410 -11.83 18.85 -9.09
CA PRO A 410 -12.30 17.54 -8.63
C PRO A 410 -11.21 16.50 -8.37
N ALA A 411 -10.24 16.34 -9.29
CA ALA A 411 -9.16 15.35 -9.17
C ALA A 411 -8.07 15.70 -8.16
N GLY A 412 -8.11 16.90 -7.57
CA GLY A 412 -7.23 17.35 -6.48
C GLY A 412 -8.02 17.74 -5.24
N LEU A 413 -9.19 17.14 -5.04
CA LEU A 413 -9.89 17.15 -3.75
C LEU A 413 -9.41 15.97 -2.89
N ILE A 414 -10.31 15.38 -2.10
CA ILE A 414 -10.00 14.26 -1.22
C ILE A 414 -9.85 12.98 -2.04
N TYR A 415 -8.68 12.36 -1.91
CA TYR A 415 -8.35 11.00 -2.36
C TYR A 415 -7.51 10.36 -1.27
N THR A 416 -8.03 9.31 -0.65
CA THR A 416 -7.35 8.45 0.33
C THR A 416 -6.16 7.71 -0.28
N HIS A 417 -5.45 6.94 0.53
CA HIS A 417 -4.30 6.14 0.11
C HIS A 417 -4.63 5.23 -1.10
N GLU A 418 -5.71 4.48 -1.03
CA GLU A 418 -6.32 3.64 -2.06
C GLU A 418 -7.12 4.47 -3.06
N GLY A 419 -7.69 5.61 -2.65
CA GLY A 419 -8.49 6.47 -3.52
C GLY A 419 -7.72 6.97 -4.74
N VAL A 420 -6.40 7.14 -4.63
CA VAL A 420 -5.54 7.50 -5.78
C VAL A 420 -5.61 6.45 -6.91
N LEU A 421 -5.93 5.18 -6.63
CA LEU A 421 -6.08 4.14 -7.65
C LEU A 421 -7.22 4.39 -8.64
N TYR A 422 -8.29 5.08 -8.22
CA TYR A 422 -9.38 5.47 -9.13
C TYR A 422 -9.29 6.93 -9.58
N ASN A 423 -8.26 7.67 -9.17
CA ASN A 423 -8.09 9.08 -9.52
C ASN A 423 -7.89 9.22 -11.05
N PRO A 424 -8.59 10.18 -11.71
CA PRO A 424 -8.52 10.34 -13.15
C PRO A 424 -7.16 10.78 -13.68
N VAL A 425 -6.43 11.62 -12.94
CA VAL A 425 -5.07 12.01 -13.30
C VAL A 425 -4.10 10.86 -13.09
N ALA A 426 -4.24 10.09 -12.00
CA ALA A 426 -3.41 8.93 -11.75
C ALA A 426 -3.51 7.91 -12.90
N TYR A 427 -4.72 7.54 -13.32
CA TYR A 427 -4.92 6.63 -14.44
C TYR A 427 -4.39 7.21 -15.76
N ALA A 428 -4.63 8.50 -16.03
CA ALA A 428 -4.14 9.12 -17.24
C ALA A 428 -2.61 9.18 -17.30
N LEU A 429 -1.94 9.42 -16.16
CA LEU A 429 -0.48 9.33 -16.05
C LEU A 429 0.04 7.91 -16.29
N VAL A 430 -0.69 6.88 -15.84
CA VAL A 430 -0.37 5.48 -16.16
C VAL A 430 -0.41 5.27 -17.67
N THR A 431 -1.51 5.64 -18.34
CA THR A 431 -1.63 5.54 -19.80
C THR A 431 -0.54 6.34 -20.51
N ASP A 432 -0.28 7.56 -20.05
CA ASP A 432 0.69 8.46 -20.66
C ASP A 432 2.11 7.92 -20.58
N ALA A 433 2.53 7.40 -19.42
CA ALA A 433 3.83 6.75 -19.23
C ALA A 433 3.99 5.55 -20.16
N LEU A 434 3.00 4.66 -20.23
CA LEU A 434 3.07 3.43 -21.02
C LEU A 434 3.05 3.66 -22.55
N THR A 435 2.65 4.84 -23.00
CA THR A 435 2.49 5.17 -24.43
C THR A 435 3.49 6.20 -24.93
N HIS A 436 4.36 6.72 -24.07
CA HIS A 436 5.38 7.72 -24.41
C HIS A 436 6.77 7.29 -23.92
N SER A 437 7.79 8.03 -24.34
CA SER A 437 9.15 7.84 -23.82
C SER A 437 9.35 8.66 -22.55
N GLY A 438 9.94 8.03 -21.53
CA GLY A 438 10.13 8.65 -20.22
C GLY A 438 8.87 8.57 -19.35
N PRO A 439 8.90 9.16 -18.15
CA PRO A 439 7.77 9.08 -17.24
C PRO A 439 6.52 9.79 -17.79
N GLY A 440 5.38 9.47 -17.20
CA GLY A 440 4.11 10.15 -17.43
C GLY A 440 4.25 11.65 -17.16
N SER A 441 3.75 12.47 -18.07
CA SER A 441 3.85 13.92 -18.01
C SER A 441 2.51 14.52 -17.64
N PHE A 442 2.45 15.18 -16.49
CA PHE A 442 1.25 15.90 -16.06
C PHE A 442 0.74 16.88 -17.12
N LEU A 443 1.65 17.56 -17.85
CA LEU A 443 1.30 18.51 -18.91
C LEU A 443 0.49 17.88 -20.06
N ARG A 444 0.52 16.55 -20.23
CA ARG A 444 -0.24 15.84 -21.27
C ARG A 444 -1.62 15.38 -20.79
N VAL A 445 -1.91 15.51 -19.49
CA VAL A 445 -3.12 14.98 -18.85
C VAL A 445 -3.82 16.00 -17.93
N GLU A 446 -3.46 17.29 -18.02
CA GLU A 446 -4.03 18.35 -17.18
C GLU A 446 -5.56 18.48 -17.33
N ASP A 447 -6.09 18.08 -18.48
CA ASP A 447 -7.52 18.09 -18.79
C ASP A 447 -8.32 17.12 -17.91
N GLN A 448 -7.67 16.12 -17.32
CA GLN A 448 -8.31 15.15 -16.43
C GLN A 448 -8.63 15.72 -15.04
N CYS A 449 -8.13 16.90 -14.70
CA CYS A 449 -8.37 17.52 -13.40
C CYS A 449 -9.86 17.80 -13.11
N SER A 450 -10.70 17.93 -14.14
CA SER A 450 -12.15 18.17 -13.99
C SER A 450 -12.96 16.93 -13.67
N ASN A 451 -12.37 15.73 -13.73
CA ASN A 451 -13.06 14.48 -13.47
C ASN A 451 -12.97 14.11 -11.97
N VAL A 452 -13.97 13.37 -11.47
CA VAL A 452 -14.00 12.86 -10.08
C VAL A 452 -13.38 11.45 -9.99
N VAL A 453 -13.54 10.65 -11.03
CA VAL A 453 -12.94 9.31 -11.15
C VAL A 453 -12.42 9.14 -12.57
N ALA A 454 -11.48 8.21 -12.77
CA ALA A 454 -11.01 7.85 -14.09
C ALA A 454 -12.18 7.40 -15.00
N PRO A 455 -12.25 7.86 -16.27
CA PRO A 455 -13.29 7.40 -17.18
C PRO A 455 -13.34 5.87 -17.28
N GLY A 456 -14.53 5.29 -17.07
CA GLY A 456 -14.73 3.84 -17.03
C GLY A 456 -14.80 3.23 -15.62
N ILE A 457 -14.51 4.03 -14.58
CA ILE A 457 -14.75 3.67 -13.18
C ILE A 457 -16.21 3.98 -12.80
N SER A 458 -16.86 3.00 -12.21
CA SER A 458 -18.23 3.05 -11.70
C SER A 458 -18.25 3.21 -10.17
N LEU A 459 -19.44 3.37 -9.58
CA LEU A 459 -19.59 3.38 -8.14
C LEU A 459 -19.09 2.08 -7.49
N SER A 460 -19.41 0.92 -8.05
CA SER A 460 -18.97 -0.37 -7.48
C SER A 460 -17.45 -0.50 -7.50
N ASP A 461 -16.79 0.06 -8.52
CA ASP A 461 -15.33 0.09 -8.61
C ASP A 461 -14.70 0.94 -7.51
N VAL A 462 -15.30 2.11 -7.21
CA VAL A 462 -14.92 2.96 -6.07
C VAL A 462 -15.12 2.20 -4.77
N MET A 463 -16.32 1.65 -4.54
CA MET A 463 -16.63 0.89 -3.33
C MET A 463 -15.65 -0.28 -3.10
N GLU A 464 -15.32 -1.04 -4.15
CA GLU A 464 -14.36 -2.14 -4.06
C GLU A 464 -12.92 -1.66 -3.79
N THR A 465 -12.54 -0.50 -4.34
CA THR A 465 -11.21 0.09 -4.09
C THR A 465 -11.11 0.61 -2.65
N GLU A 466 -12.11 1.33 -2.16
CA GLU A 466 -12.15 1.82 -0.76
C GLU A 466 -12.25 0.66 0.25
N SER A 467 -12.82 -0.48 -0.15
CA SER A 467 -12.83 -1.71 0.67
C SER A 467 -11.44 -2.35 0.83
N LEU A 468 -10.39 -1.84 0.20
CA LEU A 468 -9.02 -2.33 0.40
C LEU A 468 -8.50 -2.04 1.81
N ILE A 469 -8.88 -0.90 2.43
CA ILE A 469 -8.45 -0.58 3.80
C ILE A 469 -9.05 -1.54 4.83
N PRO A 470 -10.38 -1.79 4.86
CA PRO A 470 -10.94 -2.81 5.76
C PRO A 470 -10.33 -4.20 5.56
N LEU A 471 -10.09 -4.61 4.32
CA LEU A 471 -9.44 -5.89 4.02
C LEU A 471 -8.00 -5.92 4.54
N ALA A 472 -7.23 -4.85 4.33
CA ALA A 472 -5.86 -4.75 4.79
C ALA A 472 -5.78 -4.78 6.32
N ALA A 473 -6.62 -4.01 7.02
CA ALA A 473 -6.71 -4.02 8.47
C ALA A 473 -7.00 -5.45 9.00
N LEU A 474 -8.02 -6.11 8.45
CA LEU A 474 -8.37 -7.47 8.84
C LEU A 474 -7.21 -8.47 8.62
N ASN A 475 -6.51 -8.40 7.48
CA ASN A 475 -5.35 -9.24 7.20
C ASN A 475 -4.17 -8.94 8.13
N ILE A 476 -3.87 -7.67 8.38
CA ILE A 476 -2.80 -7.21 9.27
C ILE A 476 -3.02 -7.74 10.68
N PHE A 477 -4.22 -7.56 11.23
CA PHE A 477 -4.56 -8.04 12.57
C PHE A 477 -4.58 -9.58 12.64
N SER A 478 -5.03 -10.26 11.57
CA SER A 478 -5.07 -11.73 11.49
C SER A 478 -3.72 -12.41 11.25
N TYR A 479 -2.70 -11.67 10.79
CA TYR A 479 -1.39 -12.24 10.45
C TYR A 479 -0.68 -12.88 11.65
N MET A 480 -0.11 -14.07 11.46
CA MET A 480 0.69 -14.74 12.49
C MET A 480 1.93 -15.43 11.90
N PRO A 481 3.05 -15.51 12.65
CA PRO A 481 3.27 -14.86 13.95
C PRO A 481 3.55 -13.36 13.82
N LYS A 482 3.09 -12.57 14.80
CA LYS A 482 3.53 -11.18 14.96
C LYS A 482 4.98 -11.13 15.46
N ILE A 483 5.69 -10.03 15.14
CA ILE A 483 7.07 -9.80 15.57
C ILE A 483 7.20 -8.39 16.17
N THR A 484 8.15 -8.21 17.09
CA THR A 484 8.43 -6.91 17.74
C THR A 484 9.70 -6.25 17.24
N THR A 485 10.51 -6.96 16.46
CA THR A 485 11.76 -6.45 15.92
C THR A 485 11.71 -6.57 14.41
N GLU A 486 12.09 -5.50 13.73
CA GLU A 486 12.23 -5.48 12.28
C GLU A 486 13.15 -6.62 11.80
N PRO A 487 12.83 -7.32 10.69
CA PRO A 487 13.71 -8.33 10.12
C PRO A 487 15.11 -7.80 9.85
N ALA A 488 16.12 -8.64 10.08
CA ALA A 488 17.49 -8.29 9.76
C ALA A 488 17.66 -8.01 8.27
N ILE A 489 18.46 -6.99 7.95
CA ILE A 489 18.84 -6.66 6.58
C ILE A 489 19.59 -7.84 5.95
N LYS A 490 19.16 -8.27 4.77
CA LYS A 490 19.77 -9.37 4.02
C LYS A 490 21.23 -9.06 3.69
N SER A 491 22.07 -10.10 3.73
CA SER A 491 23.52 -9.96 3.62
C SER A 491 24.00 -9.36 2.30
N TYR A 492 23.20 -9.41 1.22
CA TYR A 492 23.53 -8.78 -0.06
C TYR A 492 23.37 -7.25 -0.01
N ALA A 493 22.56 -6.71 0.90
CA ALA A 493 22.21 -5.30 0.99
C ALA A 493 23.30 -4.48 1.70
N THR A 494 24.49 -4.47 1.10
CA THR A 494 25.72 -3.90 1.67
C THR A 494 25.92 -2.42 1.34
N PHE A 495 25.17 -1.87 0.38
CA PHE A 495 25.22 -0.49 -0.08
C PHE A 495 23.78 0.03 -0.26
#